data_AF-A0A3L8DZ77-F1
#
_entry.id   AF-A0A3L8DZ77-F1
#
_cell.length_a   1.000
_cell.length_b   1.000
_cell.length_c   1.000
_cell.angle_alpha   90.00
_cell.angle_beta   90.00
_cell.angle_gamma   90.00
#
_symmetry.space_group_name_H-M   'P 1'
#
loop_
_entity.id
_entity.type
_entity.pdbx_description
1 polymer ?
#
loop_
_entity_poly.entity_id
_entity_poly.type
_entity_poly.pdbx_seq_one_letter_code
_entity_poly.pdbx_strand_id
1 'polypeptide(L)'
;MKAFVLCGCVLACIFYISAEIIPSNLPGQREEWKDVVSSCVHEAGLTHKEGYEIQEIVDEVYKQPGMEEKRRKHGCVIECLLKSLEWMEGLEIKENRISGNITRLLINHPAKERAQELIRNCTQQMRDATEEGCNKGFVGLVCTVKNMQEWKHLFDTSLEVSSSEEEGEEN
;
A
#
# COMPACT_ATOMS: atom_id res chain seq x y z
N MET A 1 10.29 -4.48 28.86
CA MET A 1 10.35 -5.05 27.50
C MET A 1 9.01 -5.70 27.13
N LYS A 2 8.07 -4.95 26.53
CA LYS A 2 6.84 -5.51 25.92
C LYS A 2 6.37 -4.65 24.73
N ALA A 3 6.47 -5.25 23.53
CA ALA A 3 5.65 -5.10 22.32
C ALA A 3 5.32 -3.69 21.78
N PHE A 4 6.28 -3.08 21.08
CA PHE A 4 6.03 -2.06 20.05
C PHE A 4 5.88 -2.72 18.68
N VAL A 5 4.73 -3.29 18.35
CA VAL A 5 4.43 -3.67 16.96
C VAL A 5 2.91 -3.66 16.84
N LEU A 6 2.33 -2.71 16.12
CA LEU A 6 1.02 -2.78 15.44
C LEU A 6 0.59 -1.38 14.95
N CYS A 7 1.32 -0.79 14.00
CA CYS A 7 0.87 0.43 13.32
C CYS A 7 1.49 0.63 11.92
N GLY A 8 1.76 -0.44 11.18
CA GLY A 8 2.33 -0.33 9.82
C GLY A 8 1.82 -1.35 8.80
N CYS A 9 1.10 -2.39 9.21
CA CYS A 9 0.97 -3.60 8.39
C CYS A 9 -0.12 -3.56 7.30
N VAL A 10 -0.73 -2.41 7.03
CA VAL A 10 -1.82 -2.33 6.03
C VAL A 10 -1.62 -1.24 4.99
N LEU A 11 -0.66 -0.35 5.21
CA LEU A 11 -0.32 0.72 4.28
C LEU A 11 0.95 0.40 3.48
N ALA A 12 1.66 -0.67 3.82
CA ALA A 12 2.87 -1.14 3.13
C ALA A 12 2.62 -2.27 2.09
N CYS A 13 1.39 -2.42 1.60
CA CYS A 13 1.00 -3.45 0.62
C CYS A 13 1.63 -3.28 -0.78
N ILE A 14 2.55 -2.34 -0.96
CA ILE A 14 3.09 -2.00 -2.28
C ILE A 14 4.64 -2.09 -2.35
N PHE A 15 5.37 -2.26 -1.24
CA PHE A 15 6.83 -2.05 -1.26
C PHE A 15 7.78 -3.21 -0.99
N TYR A 16 7.33 -4.43 -0.68
CA TYR A 16 8.30 -5.48 -0.36
C TYR A 16 7.94 -6.82 -0.98
N ILE A 17 8.68 -7.17 -2.04
CA ILE A 17 8.83 -8.55 -2.53
C ILE A 17 9.52 -9.43 -1.45
N SER A 18 9.99 -8.88 -0.33
CA SER A 18 10.50 -9.66 0.81
C SER A 18 9.43 -9.85 1.89
N ALA A 19 8.62 -10.90 1.71
CA ALA A 19 8.14 -11.88 2.71
C ALA A 19 7.64 -11.50 4.13
N GLU A 20 7.57 -10.24 4.59
CA GLU A 20 7.30 -9.93 6.00
C GLU A 20 6.18 -8.94 6.31
N ILE A 21 5.14 -8.83 5.47
CA ILE A 21 3.93 -8.10 5.87
C ILE A 21 2.71 -8.95 5.59
N ILE A 22 2.30 -9.64 6.64
CA ILE A 22 1.16 -10.53 6.63
C ILE A 22 0.11 -9.92 7.55
N PRO A 23 -1.18 -9.92 7.17
CA PRO A 23 -2.26 -9.65 8.11
C PRO A 23 -2.12 -10.63 9.30
N SER A 24 -1.65 -10.12 10.44
CA SER A 24 -1.35 -10.91 11.64
C SER A 24 -2.59 -11.46 12.35
N ASN A 25 -3.78 -11.30 11.76
CA ASN A 25 -5.03 -11.58 12.44
C ASN A 25 -5.66 -12.94 12.10
N LEU A 26 -5.08 -13.76 11.20
CA LEU A 26 -5.52 -15.15 11.01
C LEU A 26 -4.35 -16.11 10.67
N PRO A 27 -4.01 -17.09 11.53
CA PRO A 27 -3.16 -18.21 11.12
C PRO A 27 -3.87 -19.00 10.00
N GLY A 28 -3.26 -19.08 8.82
CA GLY A 28 -3.82 -19.67 7.59
C GLY A 28 -3.82 -18.73 6.37
N GLN A 29 -4.14 -17.45 6.55
CA GLN A 29 -4.17 -16.46 5.44
C GLN A 29 -2.77 -15.95 5.03
N ARG A 30 -1.76 -16.21 5.87
CA ARG A 30 -0.36 -15.81 5.67
C ARG A 30 0.25 -16.42 4.41
N GLU A 31 0.05 -17.72 4.24
CA GLU A 31 0.62 -18.48 3.13
C GLU A 31 -0.15 -18.18 1.85
N GLU A 32 -1.49 -18.17 1.94
CA GLU A 32 -2.37 -17.81 0.82
C GLU A 32 -2.05 -16.42 0.24
N TRP A 33 -1.80 -15.41 1.08
CA TRP A 33 -1.42 -14.08 0.59
C TRP A 33 -0.03 -14.05 -0.06
N LYS A 34 0.94 -14.78 0.49
CA LYS A 34 2.28 -14.91 -0.12
C LYS A 34 2.19 -15.56 -1.50
N ASP A 35 1.33 -16.57 -1.63
CA ASP A 35 1.12 -17.26 -2.90
C ASP A 35 0.45 -16.35 -3.93
N VAL A 36 -0.55 -15.55 -3.54
CA VAL A 36 -1.17 -14.54 -4.40
C VAL A 36 -0.15 -13.51 -4.88
N VAL A 37 0.65 -12.95 -3.97
CA VAL A 37 1.70 -11.98 -4.33
C VAL A 37 2.73 -12.59 -5.27
N SER A 38 3.21 -13.80 -4.96
CA SER A 38 4.16 -14.53 -5.79
C SER A 38 3.62 -14.79 -7.19
N SER A 39 2.35 -15.21 -7.28
CA SER A 39 1.65 -15.43 -8.55
C SER A 39 1.56 -14.14 -9.37
N CYS A 40 1.14 -13.02 -8.78
CA CYS A 40 1.03 -11.74 -9.48
C CYS A 40 2.39 -11.21 -9.96
N VAL A 41 3.44 -11.38 -9.16
CA VAL A 41 4.82 -11.01 -9.54
C VAL A 41 5.30 -11.86 -10.71
N HIS A 42 5.05 -13.16 -10.66
CA HIS A 42 5.40 -14.10 -11.73
C HIS A 42 4.65 -13.80 -13.03
N GLU A 43 3.33 -13.59 -12.96
CA GLU A 43 2.47 -13.25 -14.10
C GLU A 43 2.91 -11.94 -14.78
N ALA A 44 3.31 -10.95 -13.98
CA ALA A 44 3.83 -9.69 -14.50
C ALA A 44 5.23 -9.81 -15.10
N GLY A 45 5.92 -10.95 -14.94
CA GLY A 45 7.30 -11.15 -15.37
C GLY A 45 8.31 -10.28 -14.60
N LEU A 46 7.98 -9.93 -13.35
CA LEU A 46 8.83 -9.13 -12.49
C LEU A 46 9.70 -10.05 -11.64
N THR A 47 11.00 -9.78 -11.59
CA THR A 47 11.93 -10.45 -10.68
C THR A 47 12.08 -9.63 -9.40
N HIS A 48 12.47 -10.29 -8.31
CA HIS A 48 12.67 -9.66 -7.00
C HIS A 48 13.64 -8.45 -7.05
N LYS A 49 14.63 -8.50 -7.95
CA LYS A 49 15.64 -7.45 -8.13
C LYS A 49 15.17 -6.25 -8.95
N GLU A 50 14.02 -6.34 -9.60
CA GLU A 50 13.47 -5.29 -10.46
C GLU A 50 12.48 -4.39 -9.74
N GLY A 51 12.32 -4.49 -8.42
CA GLY A 51 11.44 -3.61 -7.64
C GLY A 51 11.81 -2.12 -7.72
N TYR A 52 10.83 -1.23 -7.61
CA TYR A 52 11.09 0.17 -7.29
C TYR A 52 11.32 0.33 -5.79
N GLU A 53 12.35 1.09 -5.42
CA GLU A 53 12.43 1.65 -4.07
C GLU A 53 11.42 2.81 -3.91
N ILE A 54 11.00 3.08 -2.67
CA ILE A 54 10.10 4.20 -2.37
C ILE A 54 10.67 5.51 -2.91
N GLN A 55 11.96 5.76 -2.65
CA GLN A 55 12.61 7.00 -3.07
C GLN A 55 12.69 7.12 -4.60
N GLU A 56 12.85 6.01 -5.34
CA GLU A 56 12.81 6.03 -6.81
C GLU A 56 11.45 6.47 -7.35
N ILE A 57 10.35 6.15 -6.65
CA ILE A 57 9.01 6.60 -7.04
C ILE A 57 8.79 8.06 -6.66
N VAL A 58 9.28 8.48 -5.49
CA VAL A 58 9.22 9.87 -5.05
C VAL A 58 9.97 10.78 -6.03
N ASP A 59 11.19 10.39 -6.41
CA ASP A 59 12.06 11.10 -7.34
C ASP A 59 11.65 10.93 -8.81
N GLU A 60 10.52 10.28 -9.05
CA GLU A 60 9.93 10.07 -10.36
C GLU A 60 10.87 9.38 -11.37
N VAL A 61 11.75 8.49 -10.89
CA VAL A 61 12.67 7.71 -11.73
C VAL A 61 11.91 6.97 -12.83
N TYR A 62 10.67 6.55 -12.55
CA TYR A 62 9.78 5.91 -13.52
C TYR A 62 9.44 6.74 -14.78
N LYS A 63 9.75 8.05 -14.80
CA LYS A 63 9.61 8.92 -15.98
C LYS A 63 10.84 8.90 -16.89
N GLN A 64 11.96 8.35 -16.43
CA GLN A 64 13.19 8.30 -17.23
C GLN A 64 13.06 7.35 -18.42
N PRO A 65 13.76 7.62 -19.54
CA PRO A 65 13.78 6.69 -20.68
C PRO A 65 14.29 5.30 -20.27
N GLY A 66 13.65 4.25 -20.78
CA GLY A 66 13.99 2.85 -20.47
C GLY A 66 13.24 2.28 -19.26
N MET A 67 12.41 3.07 -18.59
CA MET A 67 11.63 2.65 -17.42
C MET A 67 10.22 2.17 -17.79
N GLU A 68 9.86 2.15 -19.07
CA GLU A 68 8.55 1.75 -19.59
C GLU A 68 8.18 0.33 -19.20
N GLU A 69 9.11 -0.62 -19.38
CA GLU A 69 8.86 -2.02 -19.03
C GLU A 69 8.75 -2.19 -17.51
N LYS A 70 9.68 -1.60 -16.73
CA LYS A 70 9.63 -1.66 -15.25
C LYS A 70 8.29 -1.10 -14.74
N ARG A 71 7.85 0.03 -15.27
CA ARG A 71 6.54 0.65 -14.98
C ARG A 71 5.38 -0.28 -15.32
N ARG A 72 5.35 -0.84 -16.53
CA ARG A 72 4.30 -1.77 -16.97
C ARG A 72 4.21 -2.98 -16.04
N LYS A 73 5.34 -3.63 -15.74
CA LYS A 73 5.39 -4.80 -14.85
C LYS A 73 4.80 -4.48 -13.48
N HIS A 74 5.23 -3.38 -12.85
CA HIS A 74 4.68 -2.98 -11.53
C HIS A 74 3.20 -2.63 -11.60
N GLY A 75 2.76 -1.94 -12.65
CA GLY A 75 1.34 -1.67 -12.86
C GLY A 75 0.53 -2.96 -12.91
N CYS A 76 1.01 -3.98 -13.64
CA CYS A 76 0.33 -5.26 -13.74
C CYS A 76 0.33 -6.04 -12.42
N VAL A 77 1.39 -5.97 -11.62
CA VAL A 77 1.39 -6.56 -10.26
C VAL A 77 0.27 -5.94 -9.43
N ILE A 78 0.15 -4.61 -9.42
CA ILE A 78 -0.89 -3.93 -8.65
C ILE A 78 -2.29 -4.29 -9.15
N GLU A 79 -2.55 -4.28 -10.45
CA GLU A 79 -3.86 -4.68 -10.96
C GLU A 79 -4.21 -6.13 -10.64
N CYS A 80 -3.23 -7.05 -10.70
CA CYS A 80 -3.43 -8.44 -10.30
C CYS A 80 -3.83 -8.52 -8.81
N LEU A 81 -3.10 -7.85 -7.92
CA LEU A 81 -3.43 -7.83 -6.49
C LEU A 81 -4.81 -7.23 -6.21
N LEU A 82 -5.16 -6.14 -6.90
CA LEU A 82 -6.47 -5.52 -6.77
C LEU A 82 -7.60 -6.45 -7.24
N LYS A 83 -7.38 -7.24 -8.30
CA LYS A 83 -8.32 -8.25 -8.77
C LYS A 83 -8.45 -9.40 -7.77
N SER A 84 -7.34 -9.89 -7.21
CA SER A 84 -7.35 -10.95 -6.18
C SER A 84 -8.06 -10.54 -4.90
N LEU A 85 -8.01 -9.25 -4.53
CA LEU A 85 -8.75 -8.68 -3.39
C LEU A 85 -10.21 -8.30 -3.76
N GLU A 86 -10.60 -8.53 -5.01
CA GLU A 86 -11.86 -8.09 -5.63
C GLU A 86 -12.12 -6.57 -5.44
N TRP A 87 -11.04 -5.80 -5.34
CA TRP A 87 -11.02 -4.34 -5.35
C TRP A 87 -11.05 -3.76 -6.77
N MET A 88 -10.79 -4.61 -7.76
CA MET A 88 -10.91 -4.31 -9.18
C MET A 88 -11.61 -5.47 -9.90
N GLU A 89 -12.51 -5.15 -10.81
CA GLU A 89 -13.18 -6.11 -11.69
C GLU A 89 -12.97 -5.64 -13.14
N GLY A 90 -12.21 -6.41 -13.92
CA GLY A 90 -11.71 -5.93 -15.22
C GLY A 90 -10.83 -4.69 -15.03
N LEU A 91 -11.34 -3.53 -15.46
CA LEU A 91 -10.70 -2.21 -15.32
C LEU A 91 -11.43 -1.31 -14.30
N GLU A 92 -12.56 -1.77 -13.75
CA GLU A 92 -13.38 -1.00 -12.84
C GLU A 92 -12.86 -1.14 -11.39
N ILE A 93 -12.59 0.00 -10.75
CA ILE A 93 -12.11 0.06 -9.37
C ILE A 93 -13.30 0.19 -8.41
N LYS A 94 -13.43 -0.80 -7.52
CA LYS A 94 -14.50 -0.91 -6.52
C LYS A 94 -14.15 -0.12 -5.26
N GLU A 95 -14.07 1.21 -5.37
CA GLU A 95 -13.71 2.12 -4.27
C GLU A 95 -14.48 1.87 -2.97
N ASN A 96 -15.80 1.64 -3.05
CA ASN A 96 -16.63 1.34 -1.88
C ASN A 96 -16.15 0.08 -1.13
N ARG A 97 -15.64 -0.92 -1.86
CA ARG A 97 -15.12 -2.16 -1.28
C ARG A 97 -13.77 -1.91 -0.58
N ILE A 98 -12.89 -1.13 -1.23
CA ILE A 98 -11.62 -0.71 -0.66
C ILE A 98 -11.86 0.09 0.62
N SER A 99 -12.68 1.14 0.53
CA SER A 99 -13.08 2.00 1.64
C SER A 99 -13.67 1.20 2.81
N GLY A 100 -14.58 0.26 2.53
CA GLY A 100 -15.20 -0.60 3.53
C GLY A 100 -14.21 -1.53 4.22
N ASN A 101 -13.32 -2.19 3.46
CA ASN A 101 -12.31 -3.08 4.02
C ASN A 101 -11.30 -2.30 4.88
N ILE A 102 -10.82 -1.14 4.40
CA ILE A 102 -9.89 -0.29 5.15
C ILE A 102 -10.55 0.31 6.40
N THR A 103 -11.82 0.72 6.32
CA THR A 103 -12.59 1.20 7.48
C THR A 103 -12.69 0.16 8.58
N ARG A 104 -12.95 -1.11 8.22
CA ARG A 104 -13.01 -2.22 9.18
C ARG A 104 -11.66 -2.47 9.83
N LEU A 105 -10.60 -2.36 9.03
CA LEU A 105 -9.25 -2.63 9.47
C LEU A 105 -8.67 -1.53 10.37
N LEU A 106 -9.01 -0.27 10.10
CA LEU A 106 -8.57 0.90 10.87
C LEU A 106 -9.64 1.32 11.89
N ILE A 107 -10.44 0.38 12.38
CA ILE A 107 -11.46 0.68 13.38
C ILE A 107 -10.80 1.30 14.62
N ASN A 108 -11.24 2.50 14.99
CA ASN A 108 -10.67 3.31 16.08
C ASN A 108 -9.21 3.76 15.91
N HIS A 109 -8.65 3.67 14.70
CA HIS A 109 -7.29 4.13 14.42
C HIS A 109 -7.30 5.60 13.94
N PRO A 110 -6.40 6.48 14.46
CA PRO A 110 -6.37 7.90 14.07
C PRO A 110 -6.08 8.12 12.58
N ALA A 111 -5.39 7.17 11.93
CA ALA A 111 -5.14 7.23 10.49
C ALA A 111 -6.36 6.89 9.61
N LYS A 112 -7.52 6.52 10.18
CA LYS A 112 -8.70 6.09 9.42
C LYS A 112 -9.16 7.15 8.42
N GLU A 113 -9.35 8.39 8.86
CA GLU A 113 -9.84 9.48 8.00
C GLU A 113 -8.87 9.77 6.86
N ARG A 114 -7.57 9.85 7.18
CA ARG A 114 -6.51 10.03 6.18
C ARG A 114 -6.48 8.89 5.17
N ALA A 115 -6.57 7.64 5.63
CA ALA A 115 -6.62 6.49 4.74
C ALA A 115 -7.83 6.54 3.80
N GLN A 116 -9.00 7.00 4.27
CA GLN A 116 -10.17 7.21 3.41
C GLN A 116 -9.93 8.32 2.36
N GLU A 117 -9.28 9.41 2.75
CA GLU A 117 -8.90 10.48 1.82
C GLU A 117 -7.93 9.99 0.74
N LEU A 118 -6.90 9.23 1.13
CA LEU A 118 -5.95 8.63 0.19
C LEU A 118 -6.65 7.66 -0.76
N ILE A 119 -7.54 6.80 -0.26
CA ILE A 119 -8.32 5.89 -1.12
C ILE A 119 -9.07 6.72 -2.16
N ARG A 120 -9.85 7.73 -1.74
CA ARG A 120 -10.62 8.58 -2.66
C ARG A 120 -9.73 9.26 -3.70
N ASN A 121 -8.60 9.83 -3.28
CA ASN A 121 -7.67 10.53 -4.18
C ASN A 121 -7.06 9.55 -5.20
N CYS A 122 -6.54 8.42 -4.73
CA CYS A 122 -5.85 7.48 -5.60
C CYS A 122 -6.81 6.71 -6.51
N THR A 123 -7.99 6.30 -6.05
CA THR A 123 -8.97 5.66 -6.93
C THR A 123 -9.46 6.62 -8.02
N GLN A 124 -9.59 7.91 -7.71
CA GLN A 124 -9.90 8.92 -8.72
C GLN A 124 -8.80 9.03 -9.78
N GLN A 125 -7.53 9.17 -9.37
CA GLN A 125 -6.41 9.21 -10.33
C GLN A 125 -6.31 7.95 -11.19
N MET A 126 -6.55 6.78 -10.60
CA MET A 126 -6.57 5.52 -11.35
C MET A 126 -7.76 5.45 -12.33
N ARG A 127 -8.92 6.02 -12.00
CA ARG A 127 -10.05 6.12 -12.94
C ARG A 127 -9.70 7.01 -14.13
N ASP A 128 -9.02 8.11 -13.88
CA ASP A 128 -8.61 9.09 -14.91
C ASP A 128 -7.42 8.61 -15.75
N ALA A 129 -6.68 7.60 -15.29
CA ALA A 129 -5.58 6.99 -16.02
C ALA A 129 -6.04 6.20 -17.24
N THR A 130 -5.18 6.17 -18.27
CA THR A 130 -5.39 5.36 -19.49
C THR A 130 -5.50 3.87 -19.15
N GLU A 131 -6.28 3.15 -19.94
CA GLU A 131 -6.53 1.71 -19.75
C GLU A 131 -5.43 0.81 -20.33
N GLU A 132 -4.47 1.39 -21.05
CA GLU A 132 -3.41 0.64 -21.73
C GLU A 132 -2.36 0.12 -20.74
N GLY A 133 -1.93 -1.13 -20.93
CA GLY A 133 -0.69 -1.65 -20.34
C GLY A 133 -0.61 -1.61 -18.81
N CYS A 134 -1.71 -1.90 -18.12
CA CYS A 134 -1.81 -1.88 -16.64
C CYS A 134 -1.50 -0.51 -16.00
N ASN A 135 -1.70 0.59 -16.74
CA ASN A 135 -1.33 1.93 -16.28
C ASN A 135 -2.16 2.38 -15.06
N LYS A 136 -3.41 1.91 -14.90
CA LYS A 136 -4.21 2.21 -13.70
C LYS A 136 -3.53 1.68 -12.44
N GLY A 137 -3.04 0.44 -12.47
CA GLY A 137 -2.27 -0.12 -11.35
C GLY A 137 -1.03 0.72 -11.02
N PHE A 138 -0.30 1.18 -12.04
CA PHE A 138 0.91 1.98 -11.82
C PHE A 138 0.60 3.37 -11.25
N VAL A 139 -0.44 4.04 -11.75
CA VAL A 139 -0.92 5.31 -11.19
C VAL A 139 -1.33 5.15 -9.73
N GLY A 140 -2.03 4.05 -9.40
CA GLY A 140 -2.38 3.70 -8.02
C GLY A 140 -1.17 3.56 -7.11
N LEU A 141 -0.14 2.84 -7.56
CA LEU A 141 1.16 2.72 -6.88
C LEU A 141 1.78 4.08 -6.60
N VAL A 142 1.95 4.92 -7.63
CA VAL A 142 2.59 6.23 -7.50
C VAL A 142 1.80 7.15 -6.56
N CYS A 143 0.48 7.21 -6.72
CA CYS A 143 -0.37 8.03 -5.87
C CYS A 143 -0.24 7.62 -4.40
N THR A 144 -0.29 6.32 -4.14
CA THR A 144 -0.22 5.78 -2.78
C THR A 144 1.11 6.14 -2.12
N VAL A 145 2.23 5.96 -2.83
CA VAL A 145 3.58 6.29 -2.32
C VAL A 145 3.70 7.75 -1.94
N LYS A 146 3.34 8.64 -2.87
CA LYS A 146 3.54 10.07 -2.69
C LYS A 146 2.73 10.60 -1.51
N ASN A 147 1.45 10.21 -1.41
CA ASN A 147 0.60 10.60 -0.29
C ASN A 147 1.11 10.02 1.05
N MET A 148 1.65 8.79 1.06
CA MET A 148 2.21 8.21 2.29
C MET A 148 3.52 8.85 2.72
N GLN A 149 4.38 9.25 1.78
CA GLN A 149 5.62 9.95 2.08
C GLN A 149 5.33 11.31 2.73
N GLU A 150 4.33 12.04 2.22
CA GLU A 150 3.88 13.31 2.81
C GLU A 150 3.42 13.12 4.27
N TRP A 151 2.90 11.93 4.61
CA TRP A 151 2.46 11.62 5.97
C TRP A 151 3.56 11.13 6.91
N LYS A 152 4.78 10.91 6.40
CA LYS A 152 5.91 10.41 7.20
C LYS A 152 6.22 11.32 8.40
N HIS A 153 6.05 12.64 8.24
CA HIS A 153 6.22 13.61 9.34
C HIS A 153 5.14 13.54 10.43
N LEU A 154 3.97 12.97 10.13
CA LEU A 154 2.84 12.91 11.06
C LEU A 154 2.86 11.63 11.91
N PHE A 155 3.48 10.55 11.44
CA PHE A 155 3.68 9.33 12.22
C PHE A 155 4.77 9.48 13.28
N ASP A 156 5.83 10.26 13.00
CA ASP A 156 6.84 10.60 14.02
C ASP A 156 6.24 11.45 15.16
N THR A 157 5.35 12.40 14.83
CA THR A 157 4.72 13.28 15.85
C THR A 157 3.69 12.52 16.73
N SER A 158 3.03 11.49 16.19
CA SER A 158 2.12 10.63 16.97
C SER A 158 2.84 9.75 18.00
N LEU A 159 4.15 9.59 17.88
CA LEU A 159 4.98 8.80 18.80
C LEU A 159 5.51 9.63 19.98
N GLU A 160 5.60 10.96 19.85
CA GLU A 160 6.02 11.85 20.94
C GLU A 160 4.86 12.24 21.88
N VAL A 161 3.63 12.29 21.37
CA VAL A 161 2.46 12.63 22.22
C VAL A 161 2.06 11.48 23.15
N SER A 162 2.44 10.23 22.85
CA SER A 162 2.14 9.09 23.73
C SER A 162 3.18 8.83 24.83
N SER A 163 4.30 9.56 24.84
CA SER A 163 5.37 9.38 25.84
C SER A 163 5.31 10.38 27.00
N SER A 164 4.32 11.27 27.04
CA SER A 164 4.25 12.36 28.03
C SER A 164 3.12 12.25 29.08
N GLU A 165 2.39 11.13 29.15
CA GLU A 165 1.35 10.89 30.18
C GLU A 165 1.68 9.71 31.11
N GLU A 166 2.93 9.55 31.56
CA GLU A 166 3.25 8.75 32.75
C GLU A 166 4.38 9.41 33.54
N GLU A 167 4.08 10.48 34.28
CA GLU A 167 4.84 10.84 35.48
C GLU A 167 4.00 11.76 36.38
N GLY A 168 3.46 11.19 37.46
CA GLY A 168 2.91 11.99 38.55
C GLY A 168 1.84 11.29 39.39
N GLU A 169 2.23 10.39 40.29
CA GLU A 169 1.76 10.49 41.68
C GLU A 169 2.67 9.65 42.61
N GLU A 170 3.59 10.36 43.26
CA GLU A 170 4.36 9.91 44.41
C GLU A 170 3.60 10.35 45.66
N ASN A 171 3.09 9.38 46.43
CA ASN A 171 3.04 9.42 47.91
C ASN A 171 2.62 8.06 48.48
#